data_AF-A0A8K0M3Q5-F1
#
_entry.id   AF-A0A8K0M3Q5-F1
#
_cell.length_a   1.000
_cell.length_b   1.000
_cell.length_c   1.000
_cell.angle_alpha   90.00
_cell.angle_beta   90.00
_cell.angle_gamma   90.00
#
_symmetry.space_group_name_H-M   'P 1'
#
loop_
_entity.id
_entity.type
_entity.pdbx_description
1 polymer ?
#
loop_
_entity_poly.entity_id
_entity_poly.type
_entity_poly.pdbx_seq_one_letter_code
_entity_poly.pdbx_strand_id
1 'polypeptide(L)'
;MSAYLPVRGTIFELASRVVDPAFGFAMGRIYFYASVMLVCIEYGAVATIIQYWNTSVNPAVWVAIAMVVCIIVNVVGVKYYGETEFIACSIKIFLLAGLCMLTLVTICGGNPEHDAYGFHT
;
A
#
# COMPACT_ATOMS: atom_id res chain seq x y z
N MET A 1 13.61 -6.87 20.84
CA MET A 1 14.93 -6.35 20.40
C MET A 1 15.04 -4.84 20.55
N SER A 2 14.06 -4.05 20.09
CA SER A 2 14.01 -2.59 20.29
C SER A 2 14.02 -2.13 21.76
N ALA A 3 13.54 -2.96 22.69
CA ALA A 3 13.63 -2.70 24.13
C ALA A 3 14.98 -3.08 24.78
N TYR A 4 15.82 -3.89 24.11
CA TYR A 4 17.08 -4.41 24.67
C TYR A 4 18.30 -3.58 24.25
N LEU A 5 18.24 -2.93 23.08
CA LEU A 5 19.28 -2.05 22.55
C LEU A 5 18.62 -0.87 21.81
N PRO A 6 18.40 0.28 22.48
CA PRO A 6 17.83 1.46 21.84
C PRO A 6 18.93 2.17 21.03
N VAL A 7 19.27 1.59 19.88
CA VAL A 7 20.18 2.20 18.92
C VAL A 7 19.35 3.07 17.98
N ARG A 8 19.83 4.28 17.68
CA ARG A 8 19.27 5.15 16.63
C ARG A 8 19.64 4.62 15.24
N GLY A 9 19.24 3.38 14.94
CA GLY A 9 19.54 2.69 13.70
C GLY A 9 18.31 2.00 13.13
N THR A 10 18.24 1.90 11.81
CA THR A 10 17.18 1.17 11.10
C THR A 10 17.35 -0.34 11.29
N ILE A 11 16.38 -1.13 10.84
CA ILE A 11 16.35 -2.60 10.97
C ILE A 11 17.66 -3.26 10.48
N PHE A 12 18.33 -2.67 9.48
CA PHE A 12 19.62 -3.11 8.94
C PHE A 12 20.78 -2.99 9.94
N GLU A 13 20.78 -1.96 10.78
CA GLU A 13 21.84 -1.72 11.75
C GLU A 13 21.72 -2.62 12.98
N LEU A 14 20.50 -3.03 13.30
CA LEU A 14 20.26 -4.10 14.25
C LEU A 14 20.76 -5.45 13.71
N ALA A 15 20.47 -5.77 12.44
CA ALA A 15 20.92 -7.01 11.83
C ALA A 15 22.44 -7.10 11.69
N SER A 16 23.10 -5.99 11.35
CA SER A 16 24.57 -5.94 11.24
C SER A 16 25.28 -6.13 12.58
N ARG A 17 24.67 -5.70 13.69
CA ARG A 17 25.27 -5.80 15.04
C ARG A 17 24.96 -7.12 15.76
N VAL A 18 23.84 -7.76 15.43
CA VAL A 18 23.34 -8.95 16.16
C VAL A 18 23.72 -10.25 15.45
N VAL A 19 23.82 -10.22 14.12
CA VAL A 19 24.11 -11.41 13.30
C VAL A 19 25.51 -11.31 12.72
N ASP A 20 25.71 -10.45 11.73
CA ASP A 20 26.99 -10.22 11.07
C ASP A 20 26.92 -8.96 10.18
N PRO A 21 28.01 -8.16 10.04
CA PRO A 21 28.04 -7.01 9.15
C PRO A 21 27.73 -7.33 7.68
N ALA A 22 28.16 -8.49 7.16
CA ALA A 22 27.86 -8.91 5.79
C ALA A 22 26.38 -9.26 5.61
N PHE A 23 25.74 -9.81 6.65
CA PHE A 23 24.30 -10.06 6.65
C PHE A 23 23.50 -8.75 6.63
N GLY A 24 23.94 -7.74 7.39
CA GLY A 24 23.35 -6.39 7.35
C GLY A 24 23.42 -5.75 5.96
N PHE A 25 24.55 -5.88 5.26
CA PHE A 25 24.70 -5.40 3.88
C PHE A 25 23.79 -6.13 2.89
N ALA A 26 23.74 -7.46 2.96
CA ALA A 26 22.87 -8.27 2.11
C ALA A 26 21.38 -7.91 2.30
N MET A 27 20.95 -7.73 3.55
CA MET A 27 19.57 -7.35 3.87
C MET A 27 19.22 -5.95 3.34
N GLY A 28 20.15 -5.00 3.39
CA GLY A 28 19.95 -3.67 2.79
C GLY A 28 19.73 -3.75 1.28
N ARG A 29 20.48 -4.60 0.57
CA ARG A 29 20.31 -4.82 -0.87
C ARG A 29 18.98 -5.47 -1.20
N ILE A 30 18.60 -6.52 -0.47
CA ILE A 30 17.30 -7.21 -0.65
C ILE A 30 16.15 -6.24 -0.41
N TYR A 31 16.22 -5.45 0.67
CA TYR A 31 15.16 -4.50 0.99
C TYR A 31 15.03 -3.41 -0.07
N PHE A 32 16.14 -2.88 -0.58
CA PHE A 32 16.09 -1.93 -1.69
C PHE A 32 15.37 -2.51 -2.92
N TYR A 33 15.70 -3.74 -3.32
CA TYR A 33 15.01 -4.40 -4.44
C TYR A 33 13.53 -4.66 -4.14
N ALA A 34 13.20 -5.09 -2.92
CA ALA A 34 11.81 -5.31 -2.51
C ALA A 34 11.00 -4.01 -2.55
N SER A 35 11.56 -2.90 -2.06
CA SER A 35 10.92 -1.59 -2.09
C SER A 35 10.67 -1.10 -3.52
N VAL A 36 11.64 -1.28 -4.43
CA VAL A 36 11.47 -0.91 -5.85
C VAL A 36 10.38 -1.76 -6.51
N MET A 37 10.39 -3.08 -6.30
CA MET A 37 9.36 -3.97 -6.85
C MET A 37 7.97 -3.63 -6.34
N LEU A 38 7.84 -3.33 -5.04
CA LEU A 38 6.56 -2.95 -4.45
C LEU A 38 6.00 -1.69 -5.11
N VAL A 39 6.83 -0.66 -5.32
CA VAL A 39 6.42 0.56 -6.03
C VAL A 39 5.97 0.27 -7.47
N CYS A 40 6.67 -0.63 -8.19
CA CYS A 40 6.24 -1.04 -9.53
C CYS A 40 4.86 -1.71 -9.53
N ILE A 41 4.58 -2.56 -8.54
CA ILE A 41 3.29 -3.25 -8.40
C ILE A 41 2.17 -2.25 -8.14
N GLU A 42 2.37 -1.28 -7.24
CA GLU A 42 1.38 -0.25 -6.93
C GLU A 42 0.99 0.56 -8.18
N TYR A 43 1.96 0.97 -9.01
CA TYR A 43 1.65 1.66 -10.26
C TYR A 43 0.88 0.78 -11.27
N GLY A 44 1.20 -0.52 -11.33
CA GLY A 44 0.47 -1.48 -12.14
C GLY A 44 -0.98 -1.67 -11.68
N ALA A 45 -1.22 -1.66 -10.36
CA ALA A 45 -2.56 -1.72 -9.79
C ALA A 45 -3.40 -0.49 -10.16
N VAL A 46 -2.82 0.72 -10.07
CA VAL A 46 -3.50 1.97 -10.48
C VAL A 46 -3.89 1.91 -11.96
N ALA A 47 -2.99 1.48 -12.84
CA ALA A 47 -3.27 1.37 -14.27
C ALA A 47 -4.37 0.33 -14.59
N THR A 48 -4.46 -0.74 -13.79
CA THR A 48 -5.50 -1.78 -13.95
C THR A 48 -6.86 -1.27 -13.50
N ILE A 49 -6.92 -0.52 -12.39
CA ILE A 49 -8.17 0.08 -11.89
C ILE A 49 -8.72 1.11 -12.87
N ILE A 50 -7.87 1.94 -13.49
CA ILE A 50 -8.33 2.95 -14.46
C ILE A 50 -8.83 2.28 -15.74
N GLN A 51 -8.20 1.19 -16.17
CA GLN A 51 -8.66 0.40 -17.31
C GLN A 51 -10.06 -0.19 -17.12
N TYR A 52 -10.46 -0.49 -15.89
CA TYR A 52 -11.83 -0.95 -15.60
C TYR A 52 -12.88 0.08 -16.05
N TRP A 53 -12.58 1.38 -15.95
CA TRP A 53 -13.49 2.47 -16.33
C TRP A 53 -13.28 2.97 -17.76
N ASN A 54 -12.04 2.94 -18.28
CA ASN A 54 -11.73 3.41 -19.62
C ASN A 54 -10.65 2.56 -20.29
N THR A 55 -11.05 1.79 -21.30
CA THR A 55 -10.17 0.90 -22.09
C THR A 55 -9.61 1.55 -23.36
N SER A 56 -10.01 2.79 -23.68
CA SER A 56 -9.63 3.45 -24.94
C SER A 56 -8.20 4.00 -24.94
N VAL A 57 -7.58 4.15 -23.76
CA VAL A 57 -6.26 4.77 -23.60
C VAL A 57 -5.24 3.71 -23.19
N ASN A 58 -4.03 3.79 -23.76
CA ASN A 58 -2.94 2.86 -23.44
C ASN A 58 -2.59 2.92 -21.92
N PRO A 59 -2.54 1.77 -21.23
CA PRO A 59 -2.23 1.68 -19.80
C PRO A 59 -0.92 2.36 -19.40
N ALA A 60 0.07 2.38 -20.29
CA ALA A 60 1.38 2.99 -20.05
C ALA A 60 1.28 4.49 -19.75
N VAL A 61 0.28 5.19 -20.31
CA VAL A 61 0.06 6.62 -20.08
C VAL A 61 -0.34 6.86 -18.62
N TRP A 62 -1.22 6.02 -18.08
CA TRP A 62 -1.67 6.12 -16.69
C TRP A 62 -0.54 5.84 -15.69
N VAL A 63 0.33 4.88 -15.99
CA VAL A 63 1.54 4.62 -15.19
C VAL A 63 2.47 5.83 -15.19
N ALA A 64 2.72 6.44 -16.35
CA ALA A 64 3.59 7.62 -16.45
C ALA A 64 3.03 8.82 -15.66
N ILE A 65 1.71 9.06 -15.74
CA ILE A 65 1.06 10.12 -14.97
C ILE A 65 1.19 9.85 -13.46
N ALA A 66 0.92 8.63 -13.01
CA ALA A 66 1.04 8.26 -11.59
C ALA A 66 2.47 8.47 -11.06
N MET A 67 3.49 8.11 -11.85
CA MET A 67 4.89 8.36 -11.49
C MET A 67 5.19 9.86 -11.34
N VAL A 68 4.72 10.70 -12.27
CA VAL A 68 4.94 12.15 -12.21
C VAL A 68 4.30 12.75 -10.95
N VAL A 69 3.06 12.35 -10.63
CA VAL A 69 2.37 12.80 -9.41
C VAL A 69 3.15 12.39 -8.15
N CYS A 70 3.61 11.15 -8.08
CA CYS A 70 4.43 10.69 -6.95
C CYS A 70 5.73 11.48 -6.80
N ILE A 71 6.41 11.80 -7.90
CA ILE A 71 7.64 12.62 -7.86
C ILE A 71 7.33 14.02 -7.32
N ILE A 72 6.25 14.65 -7.78
CA ILE A 72 5.83 15.97 -7.31
C ILE A 72 5.58 15.95 -5.80
N VAL A 73 4.81 14.96 -5.31
CA VAL A 73 4.52 14.83 -3.88
C VAL A 73 5.78 14.58 -3.05
N ASN A 74 6.76 13.83 -3.57
CA ASN A 74 8.05 13.61 -2.89
C ASN A 74 8.93 14.87 -2.84
N VAL A 75 8.79 15.79 -3.79
CA VAL A 75 9.55 17.05 -3.82
C VAL A 75 8.92 18.12 -2.94
N VAL A 76 7.59 18.10 -2.76
CA VAL A 76 6.90 19.04 -1.85
C VAL A 76 7.23 18.68 -0.40
N GLY A 77 7.70 19.67 0.36
CA GLY A 77 8.44 19.47 1.61
C GLY A 77 7.81 18.53 2.65
N VAL A 78 8.68 17.87 3.42
CA VAL A 78 8.43 16.84 4.46
C VAL A 78 7.19 17.06 5.33
N LYS A 79 6.81 18.32 5.58
CA LYS A 79 5.61 18.67 6.34
C LYS A 79 4.31 18.26 5.64
N TYR A 80 4.19 18.49 4.33
CA TYR A 80 2.99 18.15 3.55
C TYR A 80 2.90 16.65 3.26
N TYR A 81 4.04 15.97 3.21
CA TYR A 81 4.09 14.52 3.07
C TYR A 81 3.41 13.83 4.27
N GLY A 82 3.72 14.26 5.50
CA GLY A 82 3.11 13.72 6.71
C GLY A 82 1.59 13.95 6.79
N GLU A 83 1.11 15.12 6.37
CA GLU A 83 -0.33 15.40 6.30
C GLU A 83 -1.04 14.54 5.23
N THR A 84 -0.41 14.38 4.07
CA THR A 84 -0.95 13.56 2.97
C THR A 84 -1.05 12.08 3.36
N GLU A 85 -0.03 11.54 4.03
CA GLU A 85 -0.07 10.17 4.55
C GLU A 85 -1.19 9.97 5.57
N PHE A 86 -1.39 10.93 6.47
CA PHE A 86 -2.45 10.84 7.47
C PHE A 86 -3.85 10.80 6.82
N ILE A 87 -4.07 11.64 5.80
CA ILE A 87 -5.33 11.67 5.06
C ILE A 87 -5.53 10.36 4.27
N ALA A 88 -4.49 9.89 3.58
CA ALA A 88 -4.54 8.65 2.81
C ALA A 88 -4.84 7.42 3.70
N CYS A 89 -4.22 7.35 4.88
CA CYS A 89 -4.51 6.30 5.86
C CYS A 89 -5.93 6.38 6.39
N SER A 90 -6.44 7.59 6.68
CA SER A 90 -7.82 7.78 7.14
C SER A 90 -8.83 7.28 6.10
N ILE A 91 -8.65 7.64 4.83
CA ILE A 91 -9.51 7.19 3.72
C ILE A 91 -9.52 5.66 3.60
N LYS A 92 -8.36 5.00 3.73
CA LYS A 92 -8.27 3.53 3.69
C LYS A 92 -9.11 2.88 4.79
N ILE A 93 -9.07 3.41 6.02
CA ILE A 93 -9.86 2.89 7.14
C ILE A 93 -11.36 3.04 6.87
N PHE A 94 -11.80 4.19 6.37
CA PHE A 94 -13.20 4.42 6.03
C PHE A 94 -13.68 3.51 4.90
N LEU A 95 -12.88 3.31 3.85
CA LEU A 95 -13.21 2.40 2.75
C LEU A 95 -13.32 0.94 3.22
N LEU A 96 -12.41 0.47 4.06
CA LEU A 96 -12.45 -0.87 4.63
C LEU A 96 -13.68 -1.06 5.52
N ALA A 97 -13.99 -0.09 6.39
CA ALA A 97 -15.18 -0.13 7.22
C ALA A 97 -16.47 -0.16 6.38
N GLY A 98 -16.52 0.65 5.32
CA GLY A 98 -17.63 0.65 4.35
C GLY A 98 -17.79 -0.69 3.65
N LEU A 99 -16.69 -1.30 3.19
CA LEU A 99 -16.71 -2.61 2.54
C LEU A 99 -17.17 -3.72 3.50
N CYS A 100 -16.74 -3.70 4.76
CA CYS A 100 -17.22 -4.62 5.79
C CYS A 100 -18.73 -4.45 6.02
N MET A 101 -19.22 -3.22 6.15
CA MET A 101 -20.65 -2.95 6.33
C MET A 101 -21.47 -3.39 5.12
N LEU A 102 -21.02 -3.12 3.90
CA LEU A 102 -21.67 -3.60 2.67
C LEU A 102 -21.72 -5.13 2.63
N THR A 103 -20.63 -5.80 2.99
CA THR A 103 -20.57 -7.26 3.05
C THR A 103 -21.58 -7.81 4.06
N LEU A 104 -21.69 -7.21 5.25
CA LEU A 104 -22.71 -7.59 6.25
C LEU A 104 -24.14 -7.39 5.72
N VAL A 105 -24.42 -6.25 5.08
CA VAL A 105 -25.74 -5.98 4.48
C VAL A 105 -26.07 -7.00 3.40
N THR A 106 -25.11 -7.34 2.54
CA THR A 106 -25.33 -8.35 1.49
C THR A 106 -25.55 -9.76 2.04
N ILE A 107 -24.88 -10.15 3.13
CA ILE A 107 -25.07 -11.45 3.77
C ILE A 107 -26.44 -11.54 4.46
N CYS A 108 -26.92 -10.45 5.04
CA CYS A 108 -28.23 -10.35 5.67
C CYS A 108 -29.41 -10.19 4.67
N GLY A 109 -29.18 -10.32 3.37
CA GLY A 109 -30.23 -10.29 2.34
C GLY A 109 -30.54 -8.91 1.75
N GLY A 110 -29.68 -7.89 1.97
CA GLY A 110 -29.78 -6.58 1.33
C GLY A 110 -29.29 -6.52 -0.13
N ASN A 111 -29.05 -7.69 -0.76
CA ASN A 111 -28.73 -7.83 -2.18
C ASN A 111 -30.00 -7.63 -3.04
N PRO A 112 -29.97 -7.04 -4.26
CA PRO A 112 -31.09 -7.01 -5.18
C PRO A 112 -31.86 -8.34 -5.38
N GLU A 113 -31.20 -9.49 -5.24
CA GLU A 113 -31.83 -10.83 -5.30
C GLU A 113 -32.57 -11.22 -3.99
N HIS A 114 -32.48 -10.39 -2.94
CA HIS A 114 -33.02 -10.59 -1.57
C HIS A 114 -32.70 -11.96 -0.94
N ASP A 115 -31.64 -12.61 -1.39
CA ASP A 115 -31.22 -13.91 -0.90
C ASP A 115 -30.13 -13.77 0.18
N ALA A 116 -30.36 -14.41 1.33
CA ALA A 116 -29.45 -14.39 2.46
C ALA A 116 -28.49 -15.58 2.37
N TYR A 117 -27.37 -15.39 1.67
CA TYR A 117 -26.38 -16.43 1.41
C TYR A 117 -25.83 -17.16 2.66
N GLY A 118 -25.91 -16.53 3.84
CA GLY A 118 -25.36 -17.06 5.08
C GLY A 118 -26.20 -18.12 5.82
N PHE A 119 -27.45 -18.37 5.40
CA PHE A 119 -28.39 -19.24 6.14
C PHE A 119 -28.84 -20.50 5.39
N HIS A 120 -28.27 -20.77 4.22
CA HIS A 120 -28.54 -22.02 3.51
C HIS A 120 -27.64 -23.13 4.06
N THR A 121 -28.26 -24.20 4.59
CA THR A 121 -27.56 -25.44 5.00
C THR A 121 -27.31 -26.31 3.79
#